data_AF-A0A7S0QHK2-F1
#
_entry.id   AF-A0A7S0QHK2-F1
#
_cell.length_a   1.000
_cell.length_b   1.000
_cell.length_c   1.000
_cell.angle_alpha   90.00
_cell.angle_beta   90.00
_cell.angle_gamma   90.00
#
_symmetry.space_group_name_H-M   'P 1'
#
loop_
_entity.id
_entity.type
_entity.pdbx_description
1 polymer ?
#
loop_
_entity_poly.entity_id
_entity_poly.type
_entity_poly.pdbx_seq_one_letter_code
_entity_poly.pdbx_strand_id
1 'polypeptide(L)'
;GVCAGIPPFNSPAMIPLWMYPLACVLGNTFVLKPSERVPLTSVRLMELAVQSGFPPGTVNLIHGTHDAVNFICDHPDIRAISFVGSNGAGEHIYKRGSAAGKRVQCNMAAKNHAAVLP
;
A
#
# COMPACT_ATOMS: atom_id res chain seq x y z
N GLY A 1 14.82 -2.61 4.47
CA GLY A 1 14.15 -1.92 5.58
C GLY A 1 12.68 -2.33 5.63
N VAL A 2 11.84 -1.64 6.40
CA VAL A 2 10.38 -1.90 6.40
C VAL A 2 9.67 -0.91 5.49
N CYS A 3 8.85 -1.41 4.57
CA CYS A 3 7.99 -0.63 3.67
C CYS A 3 6.51 -0.90 4.00
N ALA A 4 5.63 0.02 3.62
CA ALA A 4 4.19 -0.14 3.80
C ALA A 4 3.39 0.20 2.54
N GLY A 5 2.27 -0.48 2.34
CA GLY A 5 1.38 -0.31 1.20
C GLY A 5 -0.08 -0.16 1.61
N ILE A 6 -0.76 0.83 1.04
CA ILE A 6 -2.17 1.12 1.29
C ILE A 6 -2.91 1.14 -0.06
N PRO A 7 -3.38 -0.03 -0.55
CA PRO A 7 -4.10 -0.15 -1.83
C PRO A 7 -5.60 0.17 -1.72
N PRO A 8 -6.24 0.54 -2.84
CA PRO A 8 -7.65 0.93 -2.90
C PRO A 8 -8.58 -0.28 -3.04
N PHE A 9 -9.89 -0.02 -3.04
CA PHE A 9 -10.92 -1.05 -3.17
C PHE A 9 -11.12 -1.58 -4.60
N ASN A 10 -10.79 -0.79 -5.63
CA ASN A 10 -11.16 -1.09 -7.03
C ASN A 10 -10.19 -2.05 -7.74
N SER A 11 -9.03 -2.33 -7.15
CA SER A 11 -8.05 -3.28 -7.70
C SER A 11 -7.34 -4.05 -6.57
N PRO A 12 -8.09 -4.86 -5.80
CA PRO A 12 -7.63 -5.45 -4.55
C PRO A 12 -6.64 -6.62 -4.72
N ALA A 13 -6.38 -7.05 -5.97
CA ALA A 13 -5.30 -7.99 -6.30
C ALA A 13 -4.11 -7.28 -6.95
N MET A 14 -4.37 -6.57 -8.04
CA MET A 14 -3.32 -5.96 -8.87
C MET A 14 -2.48 -4.93 -8.11
N ILE A 15 -3.08 -4.03 -7.32
CA ILE A 15 -2.33 -2.98 -6.64
C ILE A 15 -1.44 -3.53 -5.52
N PRO A 16 -1.90 -4.44 -4.62
CA PRO A 16 -0.99 -5.13 -3.71
C PRO A 16 0.20 -5.80 -4.43
N LEU A 17 -0.05 -6.50 -5.53
CA LEU A 17 0.98 -7.19 -6.32
C LEU A 17 1.92 -6.23 -7.07
N TRP A 18 1.52 -4.99 -7.27
CA TRP A 18 2.41 -3.93 -7.78
C TRP A 18 3.30 -3.33 -6.68
N MET A 19 2.95 -3.52 -5.40
CA MET A 19 3.65 -2.96 -4.26
C MET A 19 4.62 -3.95 -3.60
N TYR A 20 4.09 -4.98 -2.93
CA TYR A 20 4.90 -5.80 -2.03
C TYR A 20 5.89 -6.72 -2.73
N PRO A 21 5.60 -7.36 -3.89
CA PRO A 21 6.55 -8.26 -4.53
C PRO A 21 7.85 -7.55 -4.91
N LEU A 22 7.76 -6.35 -5.49
CA LEU A 22 8.92 -5.55 -5.84
C LEU A 22 9.71 -5.12 -4.61
N ALA A 23 9.02 -4.68 -3.55
CA ALA A 23 9.68 -4.31 -2.30
C ALA A 23 10.45 -5.50 -1.68
N CYS A 24 9.86 -6.69 -1.68
CA CYS A 24 10.44 -7.92 -1.14
C CYS A 24 11.62 -8.43 -1.97
N VAL A 25 11.53 -8.41 -3.31
CA VAL A 25 12.66 -8.80 -4.18
C VAL A 25 13.88 -7.90 -3.96
N LEU A 26 13.66 -6.63 -3.61
CA LEU A 26 14.73 -5.69 -3.26
C LEU A 26 15.22 -5.82 -1.79
N GLY A 27 14.80 -6.87 -1.06
CA GLY A 27 15.26 -7.15 0.29
C GLY A 27 14.55 -6.36 1.40
N ASN A 28 13.34 -5.83 1.16
CA ASN A 28 12.53 -5.19 2.19
C ASN A 28 11.48 -6.13 2.76
N THR A 29 11.09 -5.88 4.01
CA THR A 29 9.84 -6.43 4.56
C THR A 29 8.70 -5.44 4.32
N PHE A 30 7.46 -5.95 4.31
CA PHE A 30 6.31 -5.19 3.86
C PHE A 30 5.13 -5.30 4.83
N VAL A 31 4.48 -4.18 5.12
CA VAL A 31 3.21 -4.09 5.83
C VAL A 31 2.12 -3.66 4.84
N LEU A 32 1.18 -4.55 4.55
CA LEU A 32 0.06 -4.29 3.65
C LEU A 32 -1.21 -3.97 4.46
N LYS A 33 -1.81 -2.81 4.21
CA LYS A 33 -3.10 -2.40 4.79
C LYS A 33 -4.14 -2.25 3.67
N PRO A 34 -4.93 -3.29 3.35
CA PRO A 34 -5.87 -3.21 2.24
C PRO A 34 -7.11 -2.39 2.58
N SER A 35 -7.89 -2.05 1.55
CA SER A 35 -9.24 -1.51 1.74
C SER A 35 -10.12 -2.47 2.56
N GLU A 36 -10.71 -1.96 3.64
CA GLU A 36 -11.65 -2.66 4.51
C GLU A 36 -12.95 -3.08 3.80
N ARG A 37 -13.25 -2.49 2.64
CA ARG A 37 -14.41 -2.85 1.81
C ARG A 37 -14.25 -4.20 1.08
N VAL A 38 -13.02 -4.60 0.78
CA VAL A 38 -12.71 -5.79 -0.03
C VAL A 38 -11.43 -6.52 0.46
N PRO A 39 -11.33 -6.85 1.76
CA PRO A 39 -10.07 -7.28 2.37
C PRO A 39 -9.68 -8.72 1.99
N LEU A 40 -10.65 -9.56 1.65
CA LEU A 40 -10.46 -11.00 1.48
C LEU A 40 -9.47 -11.35 0.35
N THR A 41 -9.39 -10.55 -0.70
CA THR A 41 -8.40 -10.75 -1.76
C THR A 41 -6.98 -10.65 -1.22
N SER A 42 -6.70 -9.68 -0.37
CA SER A 42 -5.37 -9.53 0.25
C SER A 42 -5.09 -10.64 1.26
N VAL A 43 -6.09 -11.10 2.01
CA VAL A 43 -5.95 -12.30 2.87
C VAL A 43 -5.52 -13.50 2.04
N ARG A 44 -6.21 -13.75 0.91
CA ARG A 44 -5.86 -14.86 0.01
C ARG A 44 -4.46 -14.70 -0.59
N LEU A 45 -4.04 -13.49 -0.93
CA LEU A 45 -2.67 -13.24 -1.40
C LEU A 45 -1.61 -13.57 -0.33
N MET A 46 -1.88 -13.31 0.95
CA MET A 46 -0.94 -13.67 2.03
C MET A 46 -0.85 -15.18 2.24
N GLU A 47 -1.98 -15.89 2.19
CA GLU A 47 -1.97 -17.35 2.23
C GLU A 47 -1.12 -17.94 1.09
N LEU A 48 -1.27 -17.39 -0.12
CA LEU A 48 -0.49 -17.79 -1.29
C LEU A 48 0.99 -17.41 -1.14
N ALA A 49 1.32 -16.27 -0.54
CA ALA A 49 2.71 -15.89 -0.27
C ALA A 49 3.39 -16.89 0.69
N VAL A 50 2.69 -17.30 1.75
CA VAL A 50 3.16 -18.35 2.67
C VAL A 50 3.34 -19.68 1.93
N GLN A 51 2.36 -20.09 1.13
CA GLN A 51 2.46 -21.32 0.32
C GLN A 51 3.60 -21.27 -0.71
N SER A 52 3.94 -20.08 -1.20
CA SER A 52 5.03 -19.87 -2.16
C SER A 52 6.42 -19.83 -1.50
N GLY A 53 6.49 -19.98 -0.17
CA GLY A 53 7.76 -20.03 0.56
C GLY A 53 8.31 -18.67 0.98
N PHE A 54 7.49 -17.61 1.04
CA PHE A 54 7.93 -16.36 1.66
C PHE A 54 8.34 -16.63 3.11
N PRO A 55 9.52 -16.16 3.57
CA PRO A 55 9.90 -16.29 4.96
C PRO A 55 8.87 -15.60 5.88
N PRO A 56 8.56 -16.16 7.06
CA PRO A 56 7.65 -15.54 8.01
C PRO A 56 8.04 -14.09 8.33
N GLY A 57 7.05 -13.20 8.35
CA GLY A 57 7.26 -11.78 8.61
C GLY A 57 7.76 -10.94 7.42
N THR A 58 8.01 -11.56 6.25
CA THR A 58 8.42 -10.82 5.04
C THR A 58 7.31 -9.91 4.54
N VAL A 59 6.07 -10.40 4.53
CA VAL A 59 4.86 -9.61 4.23
C VAL A 59 3.86 -9.85 5.34
N ASN A 60 3.36 -8.75 5.92
CA ASN A 60 2.41 -8.76 7.02
C ASN A 60 1.17 -8.00 6.61
N LEU A 61 -0.01 -8.53 6.94
CA LEU A 61 -1.30 -7.91 6.63
C LEU A 61 -1.89 -7.31 7.90
N ILE A 62 -2.26 -6.03 7.85
CA ILE A 62 -3.01 -5.37 8.92
C ILE A 62 -4.33 -4.84 8.38
N HIS A 63 -5.40 -4.98 9.16
CA HIS A 63 -6.70 -4.41 8.84
C HIS A 63 -6.95 -3.15 9.66
N GLY A 64 -7.88 -2.31 9.21
CA GLY A 64 -8.27 -1.09 9.91
C GLY A 64 -8.70 0.01 8.95
N THR A 65 -8.81 1.24 9.45
CA THR A 65 -9.16 2.42 8.67
C THR A 65 -8.12 3.52 8.92
N HIS A 66 -8.50 4.66 9.48
CA HIS A 66 -7.65 5.83 9.68
C HIS A 66 -6.51 5.57 10.66
N ASP A 67 -6.75 4.89 11.78
CA ASP A 67 -5.72 4.65 12.79
C ASP A 67 -4.60 3.74 12.28
N ALA A 68 -4.95 2.71 11.49
CA ALA A 68 -3.96 1.86 10.84
C ALA A 68 -3.12 2.63 9.81
N VAL A 69 -3.72 3.58 9.08
CA VAL A 69 -3.00 4.47 8.15
C VAL A 69 -2.09 5.44 8.90
N ASN A 70 -2.56 6.03 10.00
CA ASN A 70 -1.76 6.94 10.83
C ASN A 70 -0.59 6.20 11.49
N PHE A 71 -0.81 4.98 11.99
CA PHE A 71 0.24 4.09 12.46
C PHE A 71 1.33 3.91 11.39
N ILE A 72 0.95 3.60 10.14
CA ILE A 72 1.91 3.48 9.03
C ILE A 72 2.70 4.78 8.81
N CYS A 73 2.03 5.93 8.89
CA CYS A 73 2.66 7.24 8.71
C CYS A 73 3.64 7.58 9.84
N ASP A 74 3.37 7.14 11.07
CA ASP A 74 4.07 7.60 12.26
C ASP A 74 5.15 6.62 12.74
N HIS A 75 5.00 5.32 12.48
CA HIS A 75 5.92 4.31 13.00
C HIS A 75 7.36 4.59 12.55
N PRO A 76 8.35 4.66 13.47
CA PRO A 76 9.71 5.08 13.15
C PRO A 76 10.45 4.09 12.23
N ASP A 77 10.13 2.79 12.32
CA ASP A 77 10.83 1.77 11.53
C ASP A 77 10.33 1.66 10.07
N ILE A 78 9.16 2.22 9.75
CA ILE A 78 8.66 2.23 8.37
C ILE A 78 9.40 3.33 7.61
N ARG A 79 10.14 2.96 6.56
CA ARG A 79 11.00 3.87 5.81
C ARG A 79 10.38 4.38 4.52
N ALA A 80 9.38 3.68 3.98
CA ALA A 80 8.70 4.08 2.76
C ALA A 80 7.22 3.69 2.75
N ILE A 81 6.38 4.52 2.13
CA ILE A 81 4.94 4.31 1.99
C ILE A 81 4.56 4.39 0.50
N SER A 82 3.79 3.40 0.04
CA SER A 82 3.14 3.38 -1.27
C SER A 82 1.63 3.42 -1.10
N PHE A 83 0.97 4.41 -1.70
CA PHE A 83 -0.48 4.59 -1.64
C PHE A 83 -1.07 4.71 -3.04
N VAL A 84 -2.25 4.12 -3.23
CA VAL A 84 -3.11 4.37 -4.38
C VAL A 84 -4.54 4.56 -3.88
N GLY A 85 -5.21 5.65 -4.27
CA GLY A 85 -6.58 5.91 -3.81
C GLY A 85 -7.07 7.33 -4.09
N SER A 86 -7.93 7.84 -3.22
CA SER A 86 -8.53 9.18 -3.36
C SER A 86 -7.53 10.30 -3.03
N ASN A 87 -7.81 11.52 -3.53
CA ASN A 87 -6.98 12.70 -3.27
C ASN A 87 -6.90 13.01 -1.77
N GLY A 88 -8.04 13.06 -1.06
CA GLY A 88 -8.05 13.41 0.36
C GLY A 88 -7.21 12.47 1.23
N ALA A 89 -7.26 11.16 0.98
CA ALA A 89 -6.41 10.21 1.70
C ALA A 89 -4.94 10.30 1.26
N GLY A 90 -4.68 10.45 -0.05
CA GLY A 90 -3.33 10.56 -0.58
C GLY A 90 -2.59 11.80 -0.11
N GLU A 91 -3.24 12.96 -0.10
CA GLU A 91 -2.67 14.21 0.41
C GLU A 91 -2.33 14.12 1.90
N HIS A 92 -3.22 13.53 2.70
CA HIS A 92 -2.97 13.27 4.12
C HIS A 92 -1.74 12.39 4.34
N ILE A 93 -1.66 11.24 3.65
CA ILE A 93 -0.56 10.29 3.76
C ILE A 93 0.75 10.91 3.26
N TYR A 94 0.72 11.59 2.10
CA TYR A 94 1.88 12.24 1.54
C TYR A 94 2.45 13.29 2.48
N LYS A 95 1.60 14.18 3.01
CA LYS A 95 2.01 15.24 3.94
C LYS A 95 2.54 14.66 5.25
N ARG A 96 1.79 13.79 5.90
CA ARG A 96 2.16 13.24 7.22
C ARG A 96 3.38 12.33 7.15
N GLY A 97 3.41 11.40 6.19
CA GLY A 97 4.52 10.47 6.00
C GLY A 97 5.82 11.19 5.63
N SER A 98 5.76 12.19 4.74
CA SER A 98 6.95 12.96 4.35
C SER A 98 7.45 13.85 5.50
N ALA A 99 6.55 14.45 6.28
CA ALA A 99 6.92 15.20 7.49
C ALA A 99 7.62 14.32 8.54
N ALA A 100 7.28 13.02 8.60
CA ALA A 100 7.95 12.02 9.42
C ALA A 100 9.25 11.46 8.79
N GLY A 101 9.77 12.07 7.71
CA GLY A 101 11.02 11.68 7.06
C GLY A 101 10.97 10.41 6.21
N LYS A 102 9.77 9.91 5.88
CA LYS A 102 9.58 8.70 5.07
C LYS A 102 9.63 9.05 3.57
N ARG A 103 10.05 8.09 2.74
CA ARG A 103 9.85 8.20 1.28
C ARG A 103 8.39 7.88 0.97
N VAL A 104 7.66 8.78 0.30
CA VAL A 104 6.23 8.57 0.03
C VAL A 104 5.92 8.68 -1.45
N GLN A 105 5.28 7.64 -1.98
CA GLN A 105 4.65 7.62 -3.30
C GLN A 105 3.13 7.52 -3.11
N CYS A 106 2.39 8.43 -3.74
CA CYS A 106 0.92 8.47 -3.68
C CYS A 106 0.36 8.68 -5.10
N ASN A 107 -0.29 7.66 -5.65
CA ASN A 107 -1.05 7.79 -6.91
C ASN A 107 -2.51 8.09 -6.56
N MET A 108 -2.90 9.33 -6.80
CA MET A 108 -4.22 9.84 -6.45
C MET A 108 -5.17 9.81 -7.65
N ALA A 109 -6.41 10.26 -7.47
CA ALA A 109 -7.42 10.23 -8.52
C ALA A 109 -7.04 11.19 -9.66
N ALA A 110 -7.44 10.81 -10.87
CA ALA A 110 -7.26 11.59 -12.07
C ALA A 110 -8.57 11.63 -12.87
N LYS A 111 -8.64 12.55 -13.84
CA LYS A 111 -9.72 12.62 -14.83
C LYS A 111 -9.10 12.57 -16.21
N ASN A 112 -9.16 11.40 -16.83
CA ASN A 112 -8.59 11.18 -18.16
C ASN A 112 -9.50 11.84 -19.20
N HIS A 113 -8.91 12.59 -20.13
CA HIS A 113 -9.63 13.29 -21.20
C HIS A 113 -9.45 12.55 -22.52
N ALA A 114 -10.49 12.52 -23.34
CA ALA A 114 -10.43 12.07 -24.73
C ALA A 114 -10.71 13.28 -25.64
N ALA A 115 -9.86 13.50 -26.64
CA ALA A 115 -10.07 14.48 -27.69
C ALA A 115 -10.39 13.75 -28.99
N VAL A 116 -11.46 14.16 -29.67
CA VAL A 116 -11.89 13.60 -30.96
C VAL A 116 -11.66 14.67 -32.02
N LEU A 117 -10.85 14.35 -33.03
CA LEU A 117 -10.55 15.21 -34.17
C LEU A 117 -11.43 14.82 -35.38
N PRO A 118 -11.63 15.71 -36.37
CA PRO A 118 -12.37 15.42 -37.60
C PRO A 118 -11.81 14.24 -38.40
#